data_AF-A0ABD1VPM9-F1
#
_entry.id   AF-A0ABD1VPM9-F1
#
_cell.length_a   1.000
_cell.length_b   1.000
_cell.length_c   1.000
_cell.angle_alpha   90.00
_cell.angle_beta   90.00
_cell.angle_gamma   90.00
#
_symmetry.space_group_name_H-M   'P 1'
#
loop_
_entity.id
_entity.type
_entity.pdbx_description
1 polymer ?
#
loop_
_entity_poly.entity_id
_entity_poly.type
_entity_poly.pdbx_seq_one_letter_code
_entity_poly.pdbx_strand_id
1 'polypeptide(L)'
;MMKRRNTTSKVLMYIVSYAPCNPDDGGSIIQDVQISTMITHHQKIVVVDSDMPGGGSRKRRIMSFVGALDLCDGRYDTPFHSLFRTLDIAHHDDSISRISLVLQSQKRWKKQCGKDILLNLRELDDIIPPPPVMFPDDHETWNVQFFRSIDGGAAFGFPETPEEAARAGLVSGKDNIIDLSIQDAYINAIHQAKNFIYVENQYFLGGCFGWHCNDIKVEDIGALNLIPKELSLKIVSKIEAGERFTVYIVVPMWPEGIPESASVQAILDWQRRTMEMMYKDIIQALQAKAIEENLRNYLTFFCLGNREAKSGEYEPSEKPEPDLDYLKAQEARRFMINVHAKMMIVDDKYIIIGSANINQRSVDGSRDSEIAIGAYQPYHLATRQPARGQIHGFRMALWYEHLGMLDNTFLRPESEECVTKLNQIADKFWDLYASENLERDLPGHLLRYPIGIVSEGDVTELPGMEFFPDTKARILGVKSDYLPPILTT
;
A
#
# COMPACT_ATOMS: atom_id res chain seq x y z
N MET A 1 -9.20 21.21 48.16
CA MET A 1 -8.76 21.88 46.91
C MET A 1 -8.08 20.84 46.03
N MET A 2 -8.86 20.19 45.17
CA MET A 2 -8.46 19.07 44.33
C MET A 2 -7.60 19.60 43.18
N LYS A 3 -6.27 19.43 43.25
CA LYS A 3 -5.38 19.77 42.12
C LYS A 3 -5.75 18.85 40.95
N ARG A 4 -6.40 19.41 39.92
CA ARG A 4 -6.53 18.75 38.61
C ARG A 4 -5.12 18.35 38.16
N ARG A 5 -4.88 17.05 37.98
CA ARG A 5 -3.69 16.57 37.26
C ARG A 5 -3.91 16.94 35.79
N ASN A 6 -3.13 17.88 35.26
CA ASN A 6 -3.04 18.08 33.81
C ASN A 6 -2.23 16.91 33.24
N THR A 7 -2.93 15.82 32.91
CA THR A 7 -2.41 14.65 32.17
C THR A 7 -2.57 14.88 30.67
N THR A 8 -2.03 15.97 30.15
CA THR A 8 -2.12 16.27 28.72
C THR A 8 -0.80 15.84 28.07
N SER A 9 -0.82 14.74 27.30
CA SER A 9 0.31 14.38 26.45
C SER A 9 0.60 15.51 25.47
N LYS A 10 1.88 15.82 25.23
CA LYS A 10 2.26 16.85 24.28
C LYS A 10 2.61 16.19 22.95
N VAL A 11 2.06 16.73 21.87
CA VAL A 11 2.54 16.39 20.54
C VAL A 11 3.94 16.99 20.41
N LEU A 12 4.96 16.12 20.31
CA LEU A 12 6.34 16.54 20.22
C LEU A 12 6.71 16.89 18.78
N MET A 13 6.17 16.14 17.83
CA MET A 13 6.35 16.38 16.41
C MET A 13 5.16 15.82 15.64
N TYR A 14 4.56 16.67 14.81
CA TYR A 14 3.62 16.27 13.77
C TYR A 14 4.19 16.79 12.46
N ILE A 15 4.60 15.88 11.57
CA ILE A 15 5.17 16.28 10.28
C ILE A 15 4.03 16.31 9.26
N VAL A 16 3.53 17.52 8.99
CA VAL A 16 2.80 17.83 7.76
C VAL A 16 3.70 18.78 6.99
N SER A 17 4.47 18.24 6.05
CA SER A 17 5.40 19.03 5.25
C SER A 17 4.76 19.41 3.92
N TYR A 18 4.30 20.66 3.79
CA TYR A 18 4.09 21.33 2.49
C TYR A 18 5.38 22.04 2.07
N ALA A 19 6.53 21.36 2.18
CA ALA A 19 7.78 21.84 1.61
C ALA A 19 7.89 21.39 0.14
N PRO A 20 8.50 22.20 -0.75
CA PRO A 20 8.81 21.74 -2.09
C PRO A 20 9.79 20.56 -1.98
N CYS A 21 9.35 19.39 -2.40
CA CYS A 21 10.22 18.25 -2.61
C CYS A 21 10.70 18.34 -4.06
N ASN A 22 12.00 18.49 -4.25
CA ASN A 22 12.59 18.56 -5.58
C ASN A 22 13.13 17.17 -5.93
N PRO A 23 12.85 16.64 -7.13
CA PRO A 23 13.54 15.44 -7.59
C PRO A 23 15.03 15.69 -7.62
N ASP A 24 15.80 14.66 -7.31
CA ASP A 24 17.25 14.70 -7.54
C ASP A 24 17.58 14.62 -9.03
N ASP A 25 16.83 13.83 -9.82
CA ASP A 25 16.89 13.85 -11.29
C ASP A 25 15.48 13.78 -11.92
N GLY A 26 14.97 14.90 -12.44
CA GLY A 26 13.73 14.95 -13.20
C GLY A 26 13.93 14.80 -14.72
N GLY A 27 15.14 14.45 -15.16
CA GLY A 27 15.48 14.25 -16.56
C GLY A 27 15.96 15.53 -17.27
N SER A 28 15.26 15.95 -18.32
CA SER A 28 15.63 17.17 -19.07
C SER A 28 15.18 18.44 -18.34
N ILE A 29 15.84 19.58 -18.58
CA ILE A 29 15.52 20.88 -17.94
C ILE A 29 14.03 21.26 -18.06
N ILE A 30 13.39 20.94 -19.20
CA ILE A 30 11.97 21.24 -19.43
C ILE A 30 11.08 20.32 -18.57
N GLN A 31 11.49 19.06 -18.44
CA GLN A 31 10.80 18.05 -17.66
C GLN A 31 10.97 18.28 -16.15
N ASP A 32 12.17 18.69 -15.70
CA ASP A 32 12.45 19.13 -14.33
C ASP A 32 11.49 20.24 -13.88
N VAL A 33 11.29 21.27 -14.71
CA VAL A 33 10.38 22.40 -14.40
C VAL A 33 8.92 21.96 -14.31
N GLN A 34 8.50 20.96 -15.10
CA GLN A 34 7.15 20.41 -15.03
C GLN A 34 6.95 19.52 -13.78
N ILE A 35 8.00 18.84 -13.32
CA ILE A 35 7.93 17.85 -12.23
C ILE A 35 8.25 18.42 -10.85
N SER A 36 9.01 19.51 -10.76
CA SER A 36 9.44 20.11 -9.47
C SER A 36 8.29 20.55 -8.55
N THR A 37 7.04 20.51 -9.03
CA THR A 37 5.83 20.81 -8.26
C THR A 37 4.98 19.57 -7.94
N MET A 38 5.38 18.39 -8.42
CA MET A 38 4.58 17.16 -8.39
C MET A 38 5.14 16.08 -7.49
N ILE A 39 6.31 16.28 -6.87
CA ILE A 39 6.90 15.36 -5.89
C ILE A 39 6.52 15.81 -4.48
N THR A 40 6.27 14.85 -3.59
CA THR A 40 5.67 15.13 -2.27
C THR A 40 6.49 14.58 -1.12
N HIS A 41 6.36 15.23 0.04
CA HIS A 41 6.72 14.60 1.31
C HIS A 41 5.57 13.70 1.75
N HIS A 42 5.71 12.41 1.49
CA HIS A 42 4.62 11.46 1.63
C HIS A 42 4.65 10.69 2.97
N GLN A 43 5.60 11.00 3.86
CA GLN A 43 5.69 10.45 5.22
C GLN A 43 4.50 10.85 6.10
N LYS A 44 3.87 9.88 6.78
CA LYS A 44 2.85 10.11 7.82
C LYS A 44 3.41 9.70 9.18
N ILE A 45 3.73 10.68 10.02
CA ILE A 45 4.43 10.47 11.29
C ILE A 45 3.77 11.29 12.40
N VAL A 46 3.44 10.64 13.50
CA VAL A 46 3.03 11.29 14.76
C VAL A 46 4.00 10.86 15.86
N VAL A 47 4.69 11.81 16.50
CA VAL A 47 5.58 11.55 17.64
C VAL A 47 5.09 12.31 18.86
N VAL A 48 4.91 11.59 19.96
CA VAL A 48 4.38 12.12 21.23
C VAL A 48 5.21 11.63 22.41
N ASP A 49 5.21 12.40 23.50
CA ASP A 49 5.62 11.85 24.78
C ASP A 49 4.43 11.13 25.45
N SER A 50 4.71 9.99 26.07
CA SER A 50 3.74 9.14 26.74
C SER A 50 4.27 8.74 28.11
N ASP A 51 3.36 8.39 29.03
CA ASP A 51 3.75 7.84 30.33
C ASP A 51 4.45 6.49 30.16
N MET A 52 5.39 6.20 31.07
CA MET A 52 6.02 4.89 31.19
C MET A 52 4.98 3.83 31.62
N PRO A 53 5.01 2.61 31.03
CA PRO A 53 4.22 1.49 31.52
C PRO A 53 4.53 1.23 33.01
N GLY A 54 3.51 0.98 33.84
CA GLY A 54 3.67 0.69 35.28
C GLY A 54 3.36 1.84 36.24
N GLY A 55 2.90 3.01 35.77
CA GLY A 55 2.09 3.98 36.52
C GLY A 55 2.71 4.69 37.74
N GLY A 56 3.96 4.41 38.11
CA GLY A 56 4.57 4.88 39.37
C GLY A 56 5.57 6.03 39.29
N SER A 57 6.01 6.44 38.09
CA SER A 57 7.06 7.46 37.93
C SER A 57 6.58 8.66 37.12
N ARG A 58 7.12 9.87 37.37
CA ARG A 58 6.92 11.05 36.50
C ARG A 58 7.63 10.94 35.15
N LYS A 59 8.32 9.83 34.89
CA LYS A 59 9.15 9.65 33.71
C LYS A 59 8.29 9.39 32.48
N ARG A 60 8.70 10.00 31.38
CA ARG A 60 8.03 9.94 30.07
C ARG A 60 8.89 9.16 29.08
N ARG A 61 8.26 8.59 28.07
CA ARG A 61 8.89 7.92 26.93
C ARG A 61 8.40 8.52 25.62
N ILE A 62 9.15 8.28 24.55
CA ILE A 62 8.72 8.61 23.20
C ILE A 62 7.86 7.48 22.64
N MET A 63 6.76 7.84 22.00
CA MET A 63 5.93 6.96 21.20
C MET A 63 5.75 7.56 19.82
N SER A 64 5.93 6.74 18.80
CA SER A 64 5.81 7.14 17.40
C SER A 64 4.82 6.26 16.67
N PHE A 65 4.05 6.87 15.78
CA PHE A 65 3.16 6.20 14.84
C PHE A 65 3.66 6.47 13.43
N VAL A 66 3.76 5.40 12.64
CA VAL A 66 4.16 5.41 11.23
C VAL A 66 3.18 4.54 10.46
N GLY A 67 2.82 4.95 9.25
CA GLY A 67 1.98 4.15 8.36
C GLY A 67 1.45 4.96 7.19
N ALA A 68 0.27 4.57 6.71
CA ALA A 68 -0.34 5.11 5.50
C ALA A 68 -1.47 6.11 5.76
N LEU A 69 -1.83 6.37 7.02
CA LEU A 69 -2.98 7.20 7.39
C LEU A 69 -2.54 8.62 7.72
N ASP A 70 -2.90 9.58 6.87
CA ASP A 70 -2.82 11.01 7.18
C ASP A 70 -3.91 11.39 8.18
N LEU A 71 -3.66 12.38 9.06
CA LEU A 71 -4.71 12.98 9.88
C LEU A 71 -5.43 14.05 9.07
N CYS A 72 -6.25 13.61 8.12
CA CYS A 72 -7.06 14.46 7.26
C CYS A 72 -8.43 13.82 6.99
N ASP A 73 -9.28 14.59 6.33
CA ASP A 73 -10.64 14.19 5.96
C ASP A 73 -10.65 12.90 5.12
N GLY A 74 -11.73 12.12 5.27
CA GLY A 74 -11.98 10.88 4.53
C GLY A 74 -11.13 9.68 4.95
N ARG A 75 -10.29 9.79 5.99
CA ARG A 75 -9.45 8.67 6.48
C ARG A 75 -10.07 7.89 7.63
N TYR A 76 -11.06 8.47 8.32
CA TYR A 76 -11.78 7.76 9.38
C TYR A 76 -12.70 6.70 8.77
N ASP A 77 -12.47 5.44 9.13
CA ASP A 77 -13.33 4.32 8.75
C ASP A 77 -13.21 3.18 9.77
N THR A 78 -14.05 2.17 9.59
CA THR A 78 -14.04 0.91 10.33
C THR A 78 -14.03 -0.27 9.35
N PRO A 79 -13.72 -1.50 9.80
CA PRO A 79 -13.78 -2.69 8.95
C PRO A 79 -15.14 -2.94 8.25
N PHE A 80 -16.21 -2.24 8.64
CA PHE A 80 -17.50 -2.33 7.96
C PHE A 80 -17.56 -1.57 6.62
N HIS A 81 -16.70 -0.57 6.43
CA HIS A 81 -16.59 0.23 5.19
C HIS A 81 -17.93 0.60 4.55
N SER A 82 -18.86 1.10 5.37
CA SER A 82 -20.22 1.42 4.92
C SER A 82 -20.18 2.50 3.84
N LEU A 83 -20.99 2.30 2.80
CA LEU A 83 -21.12 3.24 1.69
C LEU A 83 -22.18 4.29 1.99
N PHE A 84 -23.27 3.90 2.66
CA PHE A 84 -24.45 4.74 2.83
C PHE A 84 -24.94 4.84 4.28
N ARG A 85 -24.70 3.81 5.10
CA ARG A 85 -25.29 3.68 6.45
C ARG A 85 -24.65 4.55 7.53
N THR A 86 -23.54 5.19 7.19
CA THR A 86 -22.78 6.03 8.13
C THR A 86 -22.79 7.51 7.76
N LEU A 87 -23.48 7.88 6.68
CA LEU A 87 -23.54 9.24 6.13
C LEU A 87 -24.27 10.25 7.04
N ASP A 88 -25.13 9.80 7.95
CA ASP A 88 -25.84 10.63 8.93
C ASP A 88 -25.21 10.61 10.33
N ILE A 89 -24.14 9.83 10.52
CA ILE A 89 -23.45 9.65 11.80
C ILE A 89 -21.99 10.08 11.70
N ALA A 90 -21.05 9.12 11.68
CA ALA A 90 -19.62 9.39 11.73
C ALA A 90 -19.08 10.11 10.48
N HIS A 91 -19.77 9.98 9.34
CA HIS A 91 -19.35 10.58 8.07
C HIS A 91 -20.22 11.77 7.65
N HIS A 92 -21.08 12.32 8.52
CA HIS A 92 -21.93 13.46 8.15
C HIS A 92 -21.12 14.75 7.91
N ASP A 93 -20.19 15.08 8.80
CA ASP A 93 -19.34 16.27 8.69
C ASP A 93 -17.97 15.97 8.07
N ASP A 94 -17.62 14.68 7.94
CA ASP A 94 -16.50 14.15 7.15
C ASP A 94 -17.02 13.60 5.80
N SER A 95 -18.18 14.10 5.36
CA SER A 95 -18.85 13.76 4.09
C SER A 95 -18.14 14.45 2.92
N ILE A 96 -16.83 14.27 2.83
CA ILE A 96 -16.25 14.12 1.50
C ILE A 96 -16.92 12.86 0.98
N SER A 97 -17.94 13.03 0.13
CA SER A 97 -18.60 11.87 -0.45
C SER A 97 -17.49 11.02 -1.05
N ARG A 98 -17.47 9.73 -0.72
CA ARG A 98 -16.47 8.79 -1.24
C ARG A 98 -16.49 8.72 -2.78
N ILE A 99 -17.47 9.40 -3.40
CA ILE A 99 -17.72 9.56 -4.82
C ILE A 99 -17.30 10.96 -5.34
N SER A 100 -17.00 11.94 -4.48
CA SER A 100 -16.63 13.33 -4.85
C SER A 100 -15.18 13.70 -4.53
N LEU A 101 -14.29 12.74 -4.29
CA LEU A 101 -12.88 12.99 -3.97
C LEU A 101 -12.01 13.37 -5.18
N VAL A 102 -12.63 14.09 -6.14
CA VAL A 102 -12.04 14.44 -7.43
C VAL A 102 -11.66 15.92 -7.54
N LEU A 103 -12.11 16.82 -6.64
CA LEU A 103 -11.95 18.27 -6.85
C LEU A 103 -11.43 19.11 -5.68
N GLN A 104 -10.66 18.56 -4.73
CA GLN A 104 -10.20 19.39 -3.59
C GLN A 104 -8.75 19.20 -3.16
N SER A 105 -7.82 19.32 -4.10
CA SER A 105 -6.37 19.37 -3.80
C SER A 105 -5.67 20.56 -4.46
N GLN A 106 -6.20 21.79 -4.30
CA GLN A 106 -5.42 23.01 -4.50
C GLN A 106 -5.86 24.13 -3.55
N LYS A 107 -5.12 24.32 -2.44
CA LYS A 107 -4.90 25.62 -1.75
C LYS A 107 -3.93 25.48 -0.55
N ARG A 108 -2.83 26.28 -0.58
CA ARG A 108 -2.02 26.88 0.53
C ARG A 108 -0.59 26.33 0.84
N TRP A 109 0.44 27.02 0.30
CA TRP A 109 1.48 27.91 0.94
C TRP A 109 1.82 27.69 2.44
N LYS A 110 3.07 27.64 2.94
CA LYS A 110 4.30 28.42 2.64
C LYS A 110 5.54 27.73 3.27
N LYS A 111 6.63 27.66 2.49
CA LYS A 111 7.99 27.14 2.72
C LYS A 111 8.52 27.13 4.18
N GLN A 112 8.82 25.92 4.68
CA GLN A 112 9.84 25.52 5.67
C GLN A 112 9.86 26.33 6.98
N CYS A 113 8.97 25.98 7.91
CA CYS A 113 8.87 26.63 9.22
C CYS A 113 10.25 26.89 9.86
N GLY A 114 10.51 28.17 10.12
CA GLY A 114 11.70 28.68 10.77
C GLY A 114 11.60 28.79 12.29
N LYS A 115 12.77 29.13 12.86
CA LYS A 115 13.20 29.15 14.26
C LYS A 115 13.44 27.77 14.88
N ASP A 116 14.59 27.69 15.54
CA ASP A 116 15.13 26.52 16.25
C ASP A 116 14.28 26.26 17.52
N ILE A 117 13.10 25.65 17.33
CA ILE A 117 12.14 25.31 18.39
C ILE A 117 12.08 23.80 18.65
N LEU A 118 13.03 23.04 18.09
CA LEU A 118 13.16 21.61 18.39
C LEU A 118 13.48 21.44 19.87
N LEU A 119 12.71 20.59 20.54
CA LEU A 119 12.96 20.25 21.94
C LEU A 119 14.30 19.50 22.01
N ASN A 120 15.27 20.10 22.71
CA ASN A 120 16.51 19.41 23.01
C ASN A 120 16.22 18.32 24.05
N LEU A 121 16.21 17.06 23.62
CA LEU A 121 15.98 15.92 24.53
C LEU A 121 17.01 15.85 25.67
N ARG A 122 18.20 16.45 25.50
CA ARG A 122 19.21 16.54 26.56
C ARG A 122 18.86 17.55 27.67
N GLU A 123 17.94 18.46 27.40
CA GLU A 123 17.45 19.48 28.35
C GLU A 123 16.16 19.03 29.06
N LEU A 124 15.61 17.86 28.71
CA LEU A 124 14.40 17.29 29.30
C LEU A 124 14.76 16.16 30.27
N ASP A 125 15.07 16.51 31.53
CA ASP A 125 15.47 15.57 32.59
C ASP A 125 14.46 14.43 32.87
N ASP A 126 13.19 14.63 32.48
CA ASP A 126 12.09 13.68 32.70
C ASP A 126 11.88 12.68 31.55
N ILE A 127 12.53 12.85 30.39
CA ILE A 127 12.47 11.92 29.24
C ILE A 127 13.70 11.00 29.29
N ILE A 128 13.46 9.70 29.45
CA ILE A 128 14.55 8.71 29.48
C ILE A 128 15.02 8.44 28.02
N PRO A 129 16.34 8.33 27.74
CA PRO A 129 16.82 7.76 26.48
C PRO A 129 16.20 6.38 26.26
N PRO A 130 15.81 6.01 25.02
CA PRO A 130 14.77 5.03 24.74
C PRO A 130 15.05 3.69 25.44
N PRO A 131 14.41 3.41 26.59
CA PRO A 131 14.58 2.13 27.24
C PRO A 131 13.73 1.09 26.50
N PRO A 132 14.17 -0.18 26.42
CA PRO A 132 13.30 -1.26 26.00
C PRO A 132 12.01 -1.25 26.83
N VAL A 133 10.85 -1.36 26.16
CA VAL A 133 9.55 -1.40 26.84
C VAL A 133 9.21 -2.79 27.39
N MET A 134 9.92 -3.81 26.92
CA MET A 134 9.83 -5.21 27.34
C MET A 134 11.23 -5.77 27.57
N PHE A 135 11.32 -6.82 28.37
CA PHE A 135 12.57 -7.56 28.51
C PHE A 135 12.86 -8.39 27.24
N PRO A 136 14.13 -8.65 26.90
CA PRO A 136 14.47 -9.44 25.71
C PRO A 136 13.95 -10.90 25.72
N ASP A 137 13.60 -11.44 26.89
CA ASP A 137 13.01 -12.76 27.10
C ASP A 137 11.48 -12.78 27.11
N ASP A 138 10.83 -11.61 26.98
CA ASP A 138 9.39 -11.52 26.80
C ASP A 138 9.01 -12.02 25.39
N HIS A 139 8.10 -12.99 25.33
CA HIS A 139 7.66 -13.59 24.06
C HIS A 139 6.90 -12.59 23.17
N GLU A 140 6.32 -11.55 23.76
CA GLU A 140 5.62 -10.48 23.02
C GLU A 140 6.57 -9.37 22.53
N THR A 141 7.88 -9.49 22.78
CA THR A 141 8.86 -8.50 22.34
C THR A 141 8.97 -8.40 20.82
N TRP A 142 9.45 -7.26 20.34
CA TRP A 142 9.59 -6.96 18.91
C TRP A 142 10.97 -6.46 18.58
N ASN A 143 11.52 -6.97 17.48
CA ASN A 143 12.64 -6.35 16.80
C ASN A 143 12.10 -5.54 15.63
N VAL A 144 12.41 -4.24 15.62
CA VAL A 144 11.88 -3.29 14.63
C VAL A 144 13.03 -2.49 14.04
N GLN A 145 13.00 -2.32 12.72
CA GLN A 145 13.95 -1.48 11.98
C GLN A 145 13.17 -0.43 11.17
N PHE A 146 13.71 0.78 11.12
CA PHE A 146 13.19 1.86 10.29
C PHE A 146 13.87 1.84 8.92
N PHE A 147 13.09 2.17 7.90
CA PHE A 147 13.50 2.29 6.52
C PHE A 147 12.94 3.58 5.93
N ARG A 148 13.65 4.16 4.96
CA ARG A 148 13.23 5.40 4.28
C ARG A 148 13.48 5.33 2.78
N SER A 149 12.75 6.18 2.08
CA SER A 149 13.13 6.69 0.76
C SER A 149 13.29 8.20 0.95
N ILE A 150 14.52 8.71 0.95
CA ILE A 150 14.78 10.14 1.19
C ILE A 150 16.20 10.50 0.73
N ASP A 151 16.41 11.73 0.28
CA ASP A 151 17.72 12.22 -0.16
C ASP A 151 18.28 13.35 0.72
N GLY A 152 19.54 13.73 0.44
CA GLY A 152 20.24 14.83 1.09
C GLY A 152 19.62 16.23 0.89
N GLY A 153 18.72 16.38 -0.09
CA GLY A 153 17.94 17.61 -0.28
C GLY A 153 16.80 17.75 0.73
N ALA A 154 16.27 16.62 1.20
CA ALA A 154 15.16 16.56 2.17
C ALA A 154 15.62 16.30 3.62
N ALA A 155 16.80 15.71 3.84
CA ALA A 155 17.32 15.42 5.18
C ALA A 155 18.81 15.78 5.35
N PHE A 156 19.16 16.32 6.52
CA PHE A 156 20.55 16.61 6.88
C PHE A 156 21.19 15.47 7.67
N GLY A 157 22.53 15.47 7.74
CA GLY A 157 23.29 14.54 8.58
C GLY A 157 23.62 13.19 7.95
N PHE A 158 23.49 13.08 6.62
CA PHE A 158 24.03 11.93 5.90
C PHE A 158 25.57 11.92 5.92
N PRO A 159 26.20 10.73 5.85
CA PRO A 159 27.65 10.64 5.69
C PRO A 159 28.12 11.33 4.40
N GLU A 160 29.22 12.08 4.49
CA GLU A 160 29.76 12.84 3.36
C GLU A 160 30.74 12.02 2.51
N THR A 161 31.36 10.98 3.10
CA THR A 161 32.35 10.16 2.39
C THR A 161 31.67 8.99 1.65
N PRO A 162 32.10 8.65 0.42
CA PRO A 162 31.54 7.52 -0.32
C PRO A 162 31.63 6.18 0.42
N GLU A 163 32.67 5.97 1.24
CA GLU A 163 32.84 4.74 2.01
C GLU A 163 31.80 4.61 3.13
N GLU A 164 31.53 5.69 3.88
CA GLU A 164 30.52 5.69 4.93
C GLU A 164 29.10 5.63 4.34
N ALA A 165 28.88 6.31 3.21
CA ALA A 165 27.65 6.23 2.44
C ALA A 165 27.34 4.78 2.03
N ALA A 166 28.29 4.10 1.38
CA ALA A 166 28.13 2.72 0.95
C ALA A 166 27.92 1.76 2.14
N ARG A 167 28.61 1.99 3.27
CA ARG A 167 28.43 1.20 4.50
C ARG A 167 27.03 1.34 5.10
N ALA A 168 26.40 2.49 4.92
CA ALA A 168 25.03 2.76 5.32
C ALA A 168 23.98 2.34 4.27
N GLY A 169 24.40 1.78 3.13
CA GLY A 169 23.50 1.40 2.04
C GLY A 169 22.99 2.58 1.21
N LEU A 170 23.65 3.73 1.29
CA LEU A 170 23.28 4.94 0.54
C LEU A 170 23.93 4.94 -0.83
N VAL A 171 23.25 5.50 -1.82
CA VAL A 171 23.75 5.62 -3.20
C VAL A 171 23.88 7.08 -3.61
N SER A 172 24.75 7.34 -4.59
CA SER A 172 24.87 8.67 -5.19
C SER A 172 23.79 8.88 -6.23
N GLY A 173 23.03 9.95 -6.08
CA GLY A 173 22.21 10.52 -7.12
C GLY A 173 22.99 11.50 -8.02
N LYS A 174 22.26 12.35 -8.71
CA LYS A 174 22.78 13.44 -9.54
C LYS A 174 23.38 14.55 -8.69
N ASP A 175 22.61 15.05 -7.71
CA ASP A 175 23.01 16.17 -6.87
C ASP A 175 23.11 15.80 -5.38
N ASN A 176 22.40 14.75 -4.95
CA ASN A 176 22.30 14.34 -3.55
C ASN A 176 22.67 12.87 -3.31
N ILE A 177 22.97 12.55 -2.05
CA ILE A 177 23.02 11.18 -1.55
C ILE A 177 21.59 10.68 -1.29
N ILE A 178 21.32 9.42 -1.60
CA ILE A 178 19.97 8.83 -1.59
C ILE A 178 19.95 7.64 -0.62
N ASP A 179 18.96 7.64 0.27
CA ASP A 179 18.54 6.49 1.08
C ASP A 179 17.37 5.82 0.36
N LEU A 180 17.55 4.57 -0.07
CA LEU A 180 16.52 3.71 -0.68
C LEU A 180 16.27 2.44 0.15
N SER A 181 16.53 2.52 1.46
CA SER A 181 16.44 1.37 2.37
C SER A 181 15.04 0.75 2.45
N ILE A 182 13.97 1.45 2.04
CA ILE A 182 12.64 0.84 1.86
C ILE A 182 12.68 -0.23 0.76
N GLN A 183 13.24 0.08 -0.41
CA GLN A 183 13.34 -0.88 -1.51
C GLN A 183 14.17 -2.08 -1.08
N ASP A 184 15.31 -1.85 -0.42
CA ASP A 184 16.16 -2.91 0.12
C ASP A 184 15.41 -3.80 1.12
N ALA A 185 14.60 -3.21 2.00
CA ALA A 185 13.80 -3.96 2.97
C ALA A 185 12.77 -4.87 2.28
N TYR A 186 12.07 -4.36 1.26
CA TYR A 186 11.15 -5.15 0.45
C TYR A 186 11.87 -6.32 -0.23
N ILE A 187 12.99 -6.06 -0.91
CA ILE A 187 13.78 -7.09 -1.61
C ILE A 187 14.24 -8.17 -0.63
N ASN A 188 14.85 -7.77 0.49
CA ASN A 188 15.33 -8.71 1.49
C ASN A 188 14.19 -9.55 2.09
N ALA A 189 13.04 -8.93 2.38
CA ALA A 189 11.88 -9.66 2.89
C ALA A 189 11.34 -10.68 1.88
N ILE A 190 11.29 -10.33 0.59
CA ILE A 190 10.91 -11.25 -0.50
C ILE A 190 11.92 -12.40 -0.61
N HIS A 191 13.22 -12.11 -0.60
CA HIS A 191 14.28 -13.12 -0.70
C HIS A 191 14.20 -14.15 0.43
N GLN A 192 13.85 -13.72 1.65
CA GLN A 192 13.73 -14.57 2.83
C GLN A 192 12.37 -15.29 2.96
N ALA A 193 11.43 -15.03 2.05
CA ALA A 193 10.12 -15.66 2.03
C ALA A 193 10.24 -17.15 1.67
N LYS A 194 9.52 -17.99 2.42
CA LYS A 194 9.56 -19.46 2.25
C LYS A 194 8.22 -20.06 1.88
N ASN A 195 7.12 -19.50 2.37
CA ASN A 195 5.78 -20.07 2.32
C ASN A 195 4.82 -19.18 1.53
N PHE A 196 4.70 -17.90 1.89
CA PHE A 196 3.79 -16.98 1.20
C PHE A 196 4.15 -15.52 1.44
N ILE A 197 3.62 -14.66 0.58
CA ILE A 197 3.64 -13.20 0.75
C ILE A 197 2.22 -12.66 0.58
N TYR A 198 1.80 -11.78 1.47
CA TYR A 198 0.54 -11.04 1.40
C TYR A 198 0.84 -9.54 1.33
N VAL A 199 0.34 -8.86 0.30
CA VAL A 199 0.56 -7.44 0.05
C VAL A 199 -0.78 -6.73 0.02
N GLU A 200 -0.89 -5.60 0.71
CA GLU A 200 -1.92 -4.60 0.45
C GLU A 200 -1.22 -3.29 0.08
N ASN A 201 -1.44 -2.81 -1.14
CA ASN A 201 -0.78 -1.59 -1.61
C ASN A 201 -1.68 -0.77 -2.54
N GLN A 202 -1.62 0.55 -2.43
CA GLN A 202 -2.38 1.46 -3.29
C GLN A 202 -1.92 1.42 -4.75
N TYR A 203 -0.64 1.16 -4.98
CA TYR A 203 -0.09 0.98 -6.32
C TYR A 203 0.69 -0.32 -6.39
N PHE A 204 0.66 -0.96 -7.56
CA PHE A 204 1.48 -2.12 -7.84
C PHE A 204 2.00 -2.06 -9.27
N LEU A 205 3.13 -1.38 -9.46
CA LEU A 205 3.79 -1.24 -10.75
C LEU A 205 5.31 -1.05 -10.59
N GLY A 206 6.07 -1.58 -11.54
CA GLY A 206 7.54 -1.55 -11.48
C GLY A 206 8.18 -2.68 -12.27
N GLY A 207 9.50 -2.79 -12.17
CA GLY A 207 10.28 -3.79 -12.91
C GLY A 207 10.20 -3.58 -14.42
N CYS A 208 10.13 -2.32 -14.91
CA CYS A 208 9.83 -2.07 -16.32
C CYS A 208 10.84 -2.69 -17.29
N PHE A 209 12.10 -2.88 -16.84
CA PHE A 209 13.14 -3.61 -17.57
C PHE A 209 12.77 -5.05 -17.96
N GLY A 210 11.76 -5.65 -17.31
CA GLY A 210 11.21 -6.95 -17.65
C GLY A 210 9.90 -6.91 -18.44
N TRP A 211 9.34 -5.74 -18.75
CA TRP A 211 8.06 -5.65 -19.45
C TRP A 211 8.19 -6.09 -20.92
N HIS A 212 7.30 -6.99 -21.34
CA HIS A 212 7.19 -7.44 -22.72
C HIS A 212 6.31 -6.48 -23.52
N CYS A 213 6.92 -5.57 -24.27
CA CYS A 213 6.18 -4.55 -25.00
C CYS A 213 6.90 -4.13 -26.29
N ASN A 214 6.10 -3.84 -27.32
CA ASN A 214 6.59 -3.37 -28.62
C ASN A 214 6.19 -1.90 -28.90
N ASP A 215 5.32 -1.34 -28.06
CA ASP A 215 4.69 -0.03 -28.22
C ASP A 215 5.34 1.07 -27.36
N ILE A 216 6.25 0.70 -26.46
CA ILE A 216 7.02 1.62 -25.62
C ILE A 216 8.50 1.24 -25.66
N LYS A 217 9.34 2.25 -25.41
CA LYS A 217 10.77 2.05 -25.18
C LYS A 217 10.99 2.00 -23.67
N VAL A 218 11.36 0.83 -23.16
CA VAL A 218 11.42 0.55 -21.71
C VAL A 218 12.39 1.48 -20.97
N GLU A 219 13.48 1.88 -21.62
CA GLU A 219 14.47 2.80 -21.05
C GLU A 219 13.87 4.19 -20.76
N ASP A 220 12.78 4.55 -21.44
CA ASP A 220 12.14 5.87 -21.31
C ASP A 220 11.09 5.89 -20.17
N ILE A 221 10.77 4.73 -19.57
CA ILE A 221 9.78 4.61 -18.49
C ILE A 221 10.38 4.92 -17.12
N GLY A 222 11.59 4.41 -16.85
CA GLY A 222 12.31 4.66 -15.60
C GLY A 222 11.70 4.04 -14.33
N ALA A 223 10.76 3.10 -14.44
CA ALA A 223 10.16 2.37 -13.30
C ALA A 223 11.01 1.13 -12.92
N LEU A 224 12.25 1.39 -12.51
CA LEU A 224 13.30 0.38 -12.32
C LEU A 224 13.24 -0.38 -11.00
N ASN A 225 12.30 -0.08 -10.12
CA ASN A 225 12.19 -0.77 -8.84
C ASN A 225 12.02 -2.28 -9.00
N LEU A 226 12.65 -3.05 -8.11
CA LEU A 226 12.78 -4.50 -8.28
C LEU A 226 11.60 -5.30 -7.70
N ILE A 227 10.71 -4.68 -6.93
CA ILE A 227 9.72 -5.40 -6.10
C ILE A 227 8.87 -6.38 -6.92
N PRO A 228 8.24 -6.00 -8.04
CA PRO A 228 7.43 -6.95 -8.82
C PRO A 228 8.26 -8.08 -9.45
N LYS A 229 9.49 -7.76 -9.90
CA LYS A 229 10.38 -8.75 -10.48
C LYS A 229 10.88 -9.75 -9.44
N GLU A 230 11.20 -9.28 -8.24
CA GLU A 230 11.64 -10.16 -7.14
C GLU A 230 10.52 -11.09 -6.67
N LEU A 231 9.26 -10.61 -6.65
CA LEU A 231 8.11 -11.44 -6.34
C LEU A 231 7.93 -12.57 -7.36
N SER A 232 7.96 -12.25 -8.66
CA SER A 232 7.83 -13.24 -9.73
C SER A 232 9.01 -14.22 -9.74
N LEU A 233 10.25 -13.75 -9.63
CA LEU A 233 11.43 -14.61 -9.53
C LEU A 233 11.42 -15.49 -8.28
N LYS A 234 10.90 -14.99 -7.15
CA LYS A 234 10.69 -15.82 -5.95
C LYS A 234 9.73 -16.97 -6.25
N ILE A 235 8.59 -16.70 -6.89
CA ILE A 235 7.64 -17.74 -7.29
C ILE A 235 8.31 -18.74 -8.25
N VAL A 236 9.01 -18.25 -9.29
CA VAL A 236 9.75 -19.09 -10.25
C VAL A 236 10.73 -20.00 -9.52
N SER A 237 11.54 -19.48 -8.60
CA SER A 237 12.50 -20.28 -7.85
C SER A 237 11.84 -21.41 -7.03
N LYS A 238 10.62 -21.17 -6.55
CA LYS A 238 9.84 -22.14 -5.77
C LYS A 238 9.24 -23.22 -6.66
N ILE A 239 8.70 -22.85 -7.82
CA ILE A 239 8.27 -23.79 -8.87
C ILE A 239 9.45 -24.67 -9.30
N GLU A 240 10.61 -24.07 -9.53
CA GLU A 240 11.82 -24.78 -9.95
C GLU A 240 12.29 -25.81 -8.92
N ALA A 241 12.16 -25.47 -7.63
CA ALA A 241 12.46 -26.33 -6.50
C ALA A 241 11.36 -27.36 -6.18
N GLY A 242 10.17 -27.26 -6.78
CA GLY A 242 9.01 -28.08 -6.42
C GLY A 242 8.46 -27.77 -5.02
N GLU A 243 8.67 -26.55 -4.54
CA GLU A 243 8.20 -26.07 -3.24
C GLU A 243 6.91 -25.25 -3.40
N ARG A 244 5.91 -25.46 -2.53
CA ARG A 244 4.69 -24.66 -2.53
C ARG A 244 4.98 -23.22 -2.07
N PHE A 245 4.46 -22.25 -2.82
CA PHE A 245 4.59 -20.83 -2.52
C PHE A 245 3.50 -20.04 -3.21
N THR A 246 2.89 -19.08 -2.51
CA THR A 246 1.82 -18.25 -3.07
C THR A 246 2.00 -16.79 -2.70
N VAL A 247 1.75 -15.90 -3.66
CA VAL A 247 1.73 -14.45 -3.47
C VAL A 247 0.30 -13.93 -3.67
N TYR A 248 -0.18 -13.18 -2.69
CA TYR A 248 -1.49 -12.56 -2.66
C TYR A 248 -1.32 -11.05 -2.67
N ILE A 249 -1.96 -10.36 -3.62
CA ILE A 249 -1.84 -8.91 -3.76
C ILE A 249 -3.23 -8.28 -3.77
N VAL A 250 -3.46 -7.33 -2.87
CA VAL A 250 -4.67 -6.52 -2.83
C VAL A 250 -4.31 -5.09 -3.23
N VAL A 251 -4.93 -4.61 -4.30
CA VAL A 251 -4.80 -3.25 -4.84
C VAL A 251 -6.17 -2.57 -4.88
N PRO A 252 -6.27 -1.24 -4.94
CA PRO A 252 -7.56 -0.61 -5.17
C PRO A 252 -8.08 -1.00 -6.56
N MET A 253 -9.41 -0.96 -6.75
CA MET A 253 -10.00 -1.29 -8.05
C MET A 253 -9.41 -0.40 -9.16
N TRP A 254 -9.28 0.90 -8.86
CA TRP A 254 -8.43 1.86 -9.55
C TRP A 254 -7.82 2.85 -8.54
N PRO A 255 -6.68 3.48 -8.85
CA PRO A 255 -6.13 4.56 -8.03
C PRO A 255 -7.11 5.71 -7.82
N GLU A 256 -7.10 6.32 -6.63
CA GLU A 256 -7.95 7.45 -6.28
C GLU A 256 -7.90 8.59 -7.33
N GLY A 257 -9.08 8.97 -7.85
CA GLY A 257 -9.24 9.95 -8.91
C GLY A 257 -10.42 9.60 -9.84
N ILE A 258 -10.66 10.43 -10.88
CA ILE A 258 -11.59 10.09 -11.95
C ILE A 258 -11.00 8.91 -12.71
N PRO A 259 -11.71 7.76 -12.82
CA PRO A 259 -11.12 6.57 -13.39
C PRO A 259 -10.84 6.70 -14.90
N GLU A 260 -11.58 7.56 -15.62
CA GLU A 260 -11.34 7.91 -17.03
C GLU A 260 -10.19 8.91 -17.22
N SER A 261 -9.67 9.51 -16.15
CA SER A 261 -8.60 10.49 -16.28
C SER A 261 -7.33 9.87 -16.86
N ALA A 262 -6.59 10.70 -17.58
CA ALA A 262 -5.27 10.41 -18.11
C ALA A 262 -4.34 9.69 -17.12
N SER A 263 -4.33 10.19 -15.88
CA SER A 263 -3.42 9.75 -14.84
C SER A 263 -3.80 8.35 -14.38
N VAL A 264 -5.07 8.13 -14.06
CA VAL A 264 -5.56 6.82 -13.62
C VAL A 264 -5.40 5.78 -14.74
N GLN A 265 -5.75 6.12 -15.97
CA GLN A 265 -5.61 5.21 -17.11
C GLN A 265 -4.14 4.85 -17.40
N ALA A 266 -3.21 5.80 -17.29
CA ALA A 266 -1.78 5.52 -17.45
C ALA A 266 -1.25 4.58 -16.34
N ILE A 267 -1.66 4.83 -15.09
CA ILE A 267 -1.26 3.98 -13.95
C ILE A 267 -1.80 2.56 -14.10
N LEU A 268 -3.05 2.41 -14.53
CA LEU A 268 -3.65 1.10 -14.80
C LEU A 268 -2.91 0.35 -15.92
N ASP A 269 -2.44 1.05 -16.97
CA ASP A 269 -1.61 0.42 -18.01
C ASP A 269 -0.27 -0.07 -17.46
N TRP A 270 0.40 0.71 -16.60
CA TRP A 270 1.65 0.28 -15.94
C TRP A 270 1.44 -0.91 -15.00
N GLN A 271 0.34 -0.92 -14.26
CA GLN A 271 -0.06 -2.04 -13.42
C GLN A 271 -0.30 -3.30 -14.28
N ARG A 272 -1.04 -3.18 -15.37
CA ARG A 272 -1.29 -4.29 -16.32
C ARG A 272 0.00 -4.86 -16.88
N ARG A 273 0.93 -4.02 -17.36
CA ARG A 273 2.23 -4.47 -17.88
C ARG A 273 3.07 -5.18 -16.83
N THR A 274 3.00 -4.70 -15.58
CA THR A 274 3.66 -5.33 -14.44
C THR A 274 3.07 -6.71 -14.15
N MET A 275 1.74 -6.83 -14.09
CA MET A 275 1.04 -8.10 -13.94
C MET A 275 1.40 -9.08 -15.05
N GLU A 276 1.40 -8.62 -16.30
CA GLU A 276 1.72 -9.43 -17.48
C GLU A 276 3.16 -9.97 -17.44
N MET A 277 4.14 -9.12 -17.10
CA MET A 277 5.53 -9.56 -16.88
C MET A 277 5.59 -10.69 -15.84
N MET A 278 4.95 -10.50 -14.68
CA MET A 278 5.00 -11.48 -13.61
C MET A 278 4.32 -12.80 -14.00
N TYR A 279 3.17 -12.75 -14.67
CA TYR A 279 2.49 -13.97 -15.14
C TYR A 279 3.28 -14.69 -16.23
N LYS A 280 3.95 -13.95 -17.13
CA LYS A 280 4.85 -14.51 -18.15
C LYS A 280 6.05 -15.24 -17.52
N ASP A 281 6.66 -14.68 -16.49
CA ASP A 281 7.73 -15.37 -15.76
C ASP A 281 7.25 -16.70 -15.15
N ILE A 282 6.08 -16.68 -14.50
CA ILE A 282 5.51 -17.85 -13.82
C ILE A 282 5.15 -18.95 -14.82
N ILE A 283 4.48 -18.59 -15.93
CA ILE A 283 4.06 -19.60 -16.89
C ILE A 283 5.23 -20.26 -17.61
N GLN A 284 6.30 -19.51 -17.90
CA GLN A 284 7.53 -20.08 -18.47
C GLN A 284 8.14 -21.12 -17.51
N ALA A 285 8.17 -20.84 -16.21
CA ALA A 285 8.67 -21.78 -15.21
C ALA A 285 7.80 -23.05 -15.09
N LEU A 286 6.47 -22.91 -15.12
CA LEU A 286 5.55 -24.05 -15.09
C LEU A 286 5.68 -24.91 -16.36
N GLN A 287 5.77 -24.29 -17.54
CA GLN A 287 5.98 -24.98 -18.80
C GLN A 287 7.31 -25.74 -18.82
N ALA A 288 8.39 -25.14 -18.30
CA ALA A 288 9.69 -25.79 -18.17
C ALA A 288 9.66 -27.04 -17.26
N LYS A 289 8.70 -27.10 -16.33
CA LYS A 289 8.45 -28.26 -15.47
C LYS A 289 7.35 -29.19 -15.97
N ALA A 290 6.73 -28.90 -17.11
CA ALA A 290 5.56 -29.58 -17.63
C ALA A 290 4.40 -29.66 -16.61
N ILE A 291 4.19 -28.59 -15.85
CA ILE A 291 3.10 -28.44 -14.89
C ILE A 291 1.97 -27.66 -15.57
N GLU A 292 0.78 -28.25 -15.62
CA GLU A 292 -0.45 -27.59 -16.06
C GLU A 292 -1.30 -27.25 -14.83
N GLU A 293 -1.18 -25.99 -14.37
CA GLU A 293 -1.92 -25.47 -13.22
C GLU A 293 -2.41 -24.05 -13.49
N ASN A 294 -3.42 -23.60 -12.75
CA ASN A 294 -3.91 -22.23 -12.81
C ASN A 294 -2.85 -21.28 -12.23
N LEU A 295 -2.38 -20.32 -13.02
CA LEU A 295 -1.38 -19.31 -12.60
C LEU A 295 -1.81 -18.56 -11.33
N ARG A 296 -3.12 -18.38 -11.12
CA ARG A 296 -3.69 -17.73 -9.94
C ARG A 296 -3.52 -18.53 -8.64
N ASN A 297 -3.03 -19.77 -8.70
CA ASN A 297 -2.64 -20.53 -7.52
C ASN A 297 -1.25 -20.14 -6.99
N TYR A 298 -0.45 -19.43 -7.79
CA TYR A 298 0.89 -18.94 -7.42
C TYR A 298 0.93 -17.44 -7.21
N LEU A 299 0.22 -16.67 -8.05
CA LEU A 299 0.12 -15.22 -7.98
C LEU A 299 -1.32 -14.79 -8.21
N THR A 300 -1.94 -14.15 -7.22
CA THR A 300 -3.33 -13.71 -7.33
C THR A 300 -3.51 -12.27 -6.91
N PHE A 301 -4.31 -11.54 -7.70
CA PHE A 301 -4.62 -10.13 -7.51
C PHE A 301 -6.09 -9.96 -7.13
N PHE A 302 -6.33 -9.10 -6.15
CA PHE A 302 -7.63 -8.74 -5.64
C PHE A 302 -7.78 -7.22 -5.57
N CYS A 303 -9.03 -6.79 -5.51
CA CYS A 303 -9.39 -5.47 -5.01
C CYS A 303 -10.48 -5.58 -3.94
N LEU A 304 -10.83 -4.46 -3.31
CA LEU A 304 -11.89 -4.43 -2.32
C LEU A 304 -13.10 -3.65 -2.84
N GLY A 305 -14.29 -4.11 -2.49
CA GLY A 305 -15.54 -3.41 -2.78
C GLY A 305 -16.61 -3.72 -1.75
N ASN A 306 -17.60 -2.85 -1.69
CA ASN A 306 -18.79 -3.06 -0.87
C ASN A 306 -20.04 -2.86 -1.72
N ARG A 307 -21.14 -3.48 -1.28
CA ARG A 307 -22.46 -3.32 -1.87
C ARG A 307 -23.52 -3.51 -0.81
N GLU A 308 -24.35 -2.49 -0.59
CA GLU A 308 -25.29 -2.43 0.54
C GLU A 308 -26.73 -2.32 0.06
N ALA A 309 -27.58 -3.28 0.45
CA ALA A 309 -29.01 -3.15 0.27
C ALA A 309 -29.54 -1.96 1.08
N LYS A 310 -30.46 -1.22 0.47
CA LYS A 310 -31.09 -0.03 1.06
C LYS A 310 -31.96 -0.43 2.25
N SER A 311 -31.71 0.14 3.43
CA SER A 311 -32.47 -0.13 4.65
C SER A 311 -32.43 1.03 5.64
N GLY A 312 -33.48 1.87 5.65
CA GLY A 312 -33.69 2.90 6.67
C GLY A 312 -32.52 3.88 6.83
N GLU A 313 -31.96 4.33 5.72
CA GLU A 313 -30.72 5.11 5.64
C GLU A 313 -30.96 6.60 5.31
N TYR A 314 -29.88 7.40 5.36
CA TYR A 314 -29.88 8.80 4.95
C TYR A 314 -30.37 8.99 3.51
N GLU A 315 -31.31 9.91 3.30
CA GLU A 315 -31.75 10.33 1.98
C GLU A 315 -31.17 11.71 1.65
N PRO A 316 -30.26 11.83 0.66
CA PRO A 316 -29.72 13.12 0.27
C PRO A 316 -30.81 14.04 -0.30
N SER A 317 -30.72 15.33 0.01
CA SER A 317 -31.68 16.35 -0.48
C SER A 317 -31.57 16.60 -1.98
N GLU A 318 -30.41 16.30 -2.57
CA GLU A 318 -30.11 16.48 -3.98
C GLU A 318 -29.74 15.13 -4.61
N LYS A 319 -30.05 14.97 -5.89
CA LYS A 319 -29.63 13.80 -6.68
C LYS A 319 -28.52 14.20 -7.64
N PRO A 320 -27.57 13.29 -7.93
CA PRO A 320 -26.54 13.54 -8.95
C PRO A 320 -27.18 13.87 -10.31
N GLU A 321 -26.45 14.59 -11.16
CA GLU A 321 -26.91 14.86 -12.53
C GLU A 321 -27.09 13.54 -13.30
N PRO A 322 -28.10 13.47 -14.21
CA PRO A 322 -28.28 12.32 -15.10
C PRO A 322 -27.01 12.01 -15.91
N ASP A 323 -26.77 10.73 -16.18
CA ASP A 323 -25.63 10.19 -16.97
C ASP A 323 -24.23 10.28 -16.34
N LEU A 324 -24.10 10.72 -15.08
CA LEU A 324 -22.85 10.62 -14.33
C LEU A 324 -22.65 9.21 -13.73
N ASP A 325 -21.39 8.78 -13.65
CA ASP A 325 -21.02 7.51 -13.01
C ASP A 325 -21.41 7.48 -11.53
N TYR A 326 -21.49 8.65 -10.88
CA TYR A 326 -22.04 8.80 -9.54
C TYR A 326 -23.49 8.27 -9.45
N LEU A 327 -24.37 8.67 -10.38
CA LEU A 327 -25.76 8.23 -10.34
C LEU A 327 -25.85 6.70 -10.46
N LYS A 328 -25.09 6.12 -11.39
CA LYS A 328 -25.05 4.67 -11.59
C LYS A 328 -24.56 3.93 -10.35
N ALA A 329 -23.45 4.36 -9.74
CA ALA A 329 -22.92 3.75 -8.52
C ALA A 329 -23.90 3.87 -7.34
N GLN A 330 -24.59 5.01 -7.22
CA GLN A 330 -25.62 5.22 -6.20
C GLN A 330 -26.84 4.31 -6.41
N GLU A 331 -27.30 4.13 -7.65
CA GLU A 331 -28.42 3.25 -8.00
C GLU A 331 -28.06 1.76 -7.90
N ALA A 332 -26.86 1.39 -8.35
CA ALA A 332 -26.33 0.03 -8.26
C ALA A 332 -25.88 -0.35 -6.84
N ARG A 333 -25.82 0.64 -5.93
CA ARG A 333 -25.56 0.51 -4.49
C ARG A 333 -24.19 -0.07 -4.16
N ARG A 334 -23.21 0.15 -5.04
CA ARG A 334 -21.86 -0.43 -4.94
C ARG A 334 -20.80 0.62 -5.18
N PHE A 335 -19.64 0.43 -4.54
CA PHE A 335 -18.43 1.18 -4.83
C PHE A 335 -17.21 0.41 -4.33
N MET A 336 -16.02 0.76 -4.82
CA MET A 336 -14.80 0.18 -4.29
C MET A 336 -14.55 0.61 -2.83
N ILE A 337 -13.91 -0.24 -2.06
CA ILE A 337 -13.26 0.17 -0.81
C ILE A 337 -11.84 0.57 -1.19
N ASN A 338 -11.46 1.82 -0.92
CA ASN A 338 -10.17 2.34 -1.34
C ASN A 338 -9.04 1.69 -0.53
N VAL A 339 -8.21 0.88 -1.19
CA VAL A 339 -7.03 0.26 -0.59
C VAL A 339 -5.90 1.29 -0.53
N HIS A 340 -5.85 2.06 0.56
CA HIS A 340 -4.78 3.02 0.81
C HIS A 340 -3.60 2.41 1.59
N ALA A 341 -3.65 1.11 1.91
CA ALA A 341 -2.57 0.42 2.61
C ALA A 341 -1.24 0.50 1.86
N LYS A 342 -0.14 0.35 2.60
CA LYS A 342 1.22 0.12 2.10
C LYS A 342 1.92 -0.86 3.03
N MET A 343 1.58 -2.13 2.87
CA MET A 343 1.91 -3.18 3.82
C MET A 343 2.28 -4.48 3.10
N MET A 344 3.23 -5.22 3.66
CA MET A 344 3.58 -6.57 3.23
C MET A 344 3.82 -7.47 4.43
N ILE A 345 3.17 -8.63 4.45
CA ILE A 345 3.38 -9.72 5.41
C ILE A 345 4.08 -10.88 4.70
N VAL A 346 5.13 -11.39 5.34
CA VAL A 346 5.92 -12.53 4.85
C VAL A 346 5.86 -13.66 5.87
N ASP A 347 5.41 -14.83 5.43
CA ASP A 347 5.36 -16.08 6.20
C ASP A 347 4.71 -15.97 7.61
N ASP A 348 3.77 -15.04 7.81
CA ASP A 348 3.17 -14.70 9.12
C ASP A 348 4.21 -14.30 10.21
N LYS A 349 5.47 -14.05 9.83
CA LYS A 349 6.60 -13.86 10.78
C LYS A 349 7.25 -12.47 10.69
N TYR A 350 7.11 -11.79 9.56
CA TYR A 350 7.68 -10.47 9.32
C TYR A 350 6.65 -9.58 8.63
N ILE A 351 6.63 -8.31 9.00
CA ILE A 351 5.70 -7.33 8.43
C ILE A 351 6.44 -6.02 8.13
N ILE A 352 6.13 -5.43 6.97
CA ILE A 352 6.48 -4.05 6.62
C ILE A 352 5.20 -3.22 6.63
N ILE A 353 5.21 -2.08 7.31
CA ILE A 353 4.13 -1.08 7.29
C ILE A 353 4.77 0.30 7.11
N GLY A 354 4.25 1.10 6.18
CA GLY A 354 4.78 2.44 5.93
C GLY A 354 3.86 3.31 5.09
N SER A 355 4.47 4.33 4.47
CA SER A 355 3.82 5.23 3.52
C SER A 355 4.14 4.90 2.05
N ALA A 356 5.18 4.10 1.80
CA ALA A 356 5.71 3.81 0.48
C ALA A 356 4.85 2.84 -0.34
N ASN A 357 4.38 3.31 -1.49
CA ASN A 357 3.68 2.48 -2.45
C ASN A 357 4.64 1.57 -3.23
N ILE A 358 4.13 0.51 -3.87
CA ILE A 358 4.91 -0.28 -4.84
C ILE A 358 4.79 0.40 -6.20
N ASN A 359 5.53 1.51 -6.32
CA ASN A 359 5.75 2.28 -7.53
C ASN A 359 7.13 2.94 -7.43
N GLN A 360 7.67 3.42 -8.55
CA GLN A 360 8.94 4.11 -8.59
C GLN A 360 8.91 5.37 -7.73
N ARG A 361 7.85 6.18 -7.80
CA ARG A 361 7.69 7.40 -6.98
C ARG A 361 8.04 7.20 -5.50
N SER A 362 7.59 6.11 -4.87
CA SER A 362 7.81 5.86 -3.45
C SER A 362 9.14 5.15 -3.14
N VAL A 363 9.60 4.23 -3.99
CA VAL A 363 10.75 3.35 -3.65
C VAL A 363 12.08 3.75 -4.30
N ASP A 364 12.07 4.79 -5.13
CA ASP A 364 13.26 5.33 -5.80
C ASP A 364 14.30 5.91 -4.83
N GLY A 365 13.83 6.52 -3.73
CA GLY A 365 14.69 7.21 -2.76
C GLY A 365 14.84 8.70 -3.03
N SER A 366 14.76 9.13 -4.30
CA SER A 366 14.97 10.53 -4.71
C SER A 366 13.76 11.20 -5.37
N ARG A 367 12.61 10.53 -5.31
CA ARG A 367 11.30 11.07 -5.70
C ARG A 367 10.53 11.48 -4.44
N ASP A 368 9.41 10.83 -4.12
CA ASP A 368 8.68 11.18 -2.91
C ASP A 368 9.45 10.70 -1.68
N SER A 369 9.46 11.50 -0.61
CA SER A 369 10.07 11.06 0.64
C SER A 369 9.10 10.15 1.40
N GLU A 370 9.55 8.97 1.80
CA GLU A 370 8.74 7.93 2.45
C GLU A 370 9.38 7.42 3.74
N ILE A 371 8.59 6.72 4.55
CA ILE A 371 9.04 6.04 5.75
C ILE A 371 8.31 4.69 5.90
N ALA A 372 9.02 3.68 6.38
CA ALA A 372 8.44 2.41 6.75
C ALA A 372 9.12 1.83 7.99
N ILE A 373 8.43 0.92 8.66
CA ILE A 373 9.02 0.00 9.62
C ILE A 373 8.94 -1.41 9.07
N GLY A 374 9.96 -2.21 9.39
CA GLY A 374 9.89 -3.66 9.26
C GLY A 374 10.09 -4.30 10.62
N ALA A 375 9.25 -5.26 10.96
CA ALA A 375 9.13 -5.77 12.31
C ALA A 375 8.89 -7.28 12.35
N TYR A 376 9.41 -7.92 13.40
CA TYR A 376 9.11 -9.30 13.74
C TYR A 376 9.18 -9.54 15.25
N GLN A 377 8.49 -10.60 15.70
CA GLN A 377 8.60 -11.11 17.07
C GLN A 377 9.59 -12.28 17.10
N PRO A 378 10.72 -12.19 17.82
CA PRO A 378 11.79 -13.19 17.77
C PRO A 378 11.36 -14.56 18.30
N TYR A 379 10.35 -14.63 19.18
CA TYR A 379 9.82 -15.87 19.74
C TYR A 379 8.67 -16.50 18.92
N HIS A 380 8.22 -15.83 17.85
CA HIS A 380 7.12 -16.29 17.00
C HIS A 380 7.56 -16.50 15.54
N LEU A 381 8.77 -17.02 15.33
CA LEU A 381 9.32 -17.27 14.00
C LEU A 381 8.85 -18.62 13.42
N ALA A 382 8.55 -18.64 12.12
CA ALA A 382 8.16 -19.84 11.37
C ALA A 382 9.36 -20.79 11.09
N THR A 383 10.10 -21.21 12.12
CA THR A 383 11.33 -22.03 11.97
C THR A 383 11.08 -23.53 12.11
N ARG A 384 10.40 -23.96 13.17
CA ARG A 384 10.02 -25.38 13.43
C ARG A 384 8.52 -25.60 13.45
N GLN A 385 7.77 -24.54 13.71
CA GLN A 385 6.30 -24.51 13.76
C GLN A 385 5.85 -23.26 13.01
N PRO A 386 4.61 -23.22 12.48
CA PRO A 386 4.06 -22.00 11.89
C PRO A 386 4.09 -20.83 12.87
N ALA A 387 4.37 -19.62 12.37
CA ALA A 387 4.28 -18.41 13.18
C ALA A 387 2.83 -18.17 13.63
N ARG A 388 2.64 -17.90 14.92
CA ARG A 388 1.32 -17.67 15.56
C ARG A 388 1.33 -16.48 16.52
N GLY A 389 2.19 -15.50 16.26
CA GLY A 389 2.26 -14.25 17.00
C GLY A 389 1.24 -13.21 16.51
N GLN A 390 1.47 -11.96 16.86
CA GLN A 390 0.64 -10.82 16.50
C GLN A 390 0.53 -10.62 14.98
N ILE A 391 1.59 -10.88 14.21
CA ILE A 391 1.56 -10.76 12.74
C ILE A 391 0.54 -11.74 12.14
N HIS A 392 0.57 -13.01 12.58
CA HIS A 392 -0.42 -14.01 12.19
C HIS A 392 -1.83 -13.57 12.57
N GLY A 393 -2.03 -13.10 13.81
CA GLY A 393 -3.32 -12.61 14.29
C GLY A 393 -3.85 -11.44 13.47
N PHE A 394 -3.00 -10.48 13.14
CA PHE A 394 -3.32 -9.32 12.31
C PHE A 394 -3.73 -9.74 10.89
N ARG A 395 -2.97 -10.65 10.27
CA ARG A 395 -3.28 -11.19 8.95
C ARG A 395 -4.60 -11.99 8.94
N MET A 396 -4.91 -12.72 10.02
CA MET A 396 -6.21 -13.39 10.17
C MET A 396 -7.35 -12.38 10.33
N ALA A 397 -7.12 -11.27 11.04
CA ALA A 397 -8.12 -10.21 11.21
C ALA A 397 -8.42 -9.50 9.89
N LEU A 398 -7.40 -9.17 9.09
CA LEU A 398 -7.58 -8.62 7.75
C LEU A 398 -8.33 -9.59 6.83
N TRP A 399 -7.98 -10.87 6.85
CA TRP A 399 -8.69 -11.87 6.05
C TRP A 399 -10.13 -12.06 6.52
N TYR A 400 -10.41 -11.96 7.82
CA TYR A 400 -11.78 -11.97 8.33
C TYR A 400 -12.58 -10.76 7.84
N GLU A 401 -11.99 -9.56 7.89
CA GLU A 401 -12.58 -8.33 7.35
C GLU A 401 -12.90 -8.47 5.86
N HIS A 402 -11.94 -8.94 5.06
CA HIS A 402 -12.08 -9.01 3.61
C HIS A 402 -12.97 -10.17 3.16
N LEU A 403 -12.98 -11.31 3.87
CA LEU A 403 -13.74 -12.50 3.45
C LEU A 403 -15.09 -12.62 4.17
N GLY A 404 -15.31 -11.87 5.24
CA GLY A 404 -16.49 -12.00 6.11
C GLY A 404 -16.51 -13.32 6.91
N MET A 405 -15.42 -14.08 6.91
CA MET A 405 -15.35 -15.39 7.55
C MET A 405 -13.93 -15.82 7.91
N LEU A 406 -13.81 -16.74 8.86
CA LEU A 406 -12.59 -17.49 9.13
C LEU A 406 -12.74 -18.93 8.65
N ASP A 407 -11.62 -19.52 8.26
CA ASP A 407 -11.55 -20.92 7.86
C ASP A 407 -10.18 -21.52 8.21
N ASN A 408 -10.15 -22.82 8.49
CA ASN A 408 -8.90 -23.51 8.85
C ASN A 408 -7.88 -23.53 7.72
N THR A 409 -8.32 -23.49 6.45
CA THR A 409 -7.40 -23.39 5.30
C THR A 409 -6.56 -22.12 5.34
N PHE A 410 -7.09 -21.03 5.90
CA PHE A 410 -6.40 -19.74 6.01
C PHE A 410 -5.25 -19.73 7.02
N LEU A 411 -5.12 -20.79 7.83
CA LEU A 411 -3.98 -20.98 8.73
C LEU A 411 -2.71 -21.40 8.00
N ARG A 412 -2.82 -21.78 6.71
CA ARG A 412 -1.72 -22.22 5.84
C ARG A 412 -1.81 -21.55 4.47
N PRO A 413 -1.45 -20.26 4.36
CA PRO A 413 -1.60 -19.52 3.11
C PRO A 413 -0.76 -20.04 1.94
N GLU A 414 0.25 -20.87 2.19
CA GLU A 414 1.03 -21.53 1.14
C GLU A 414 0.33 -22.72 0.48
N SER A 415 -0.77 -23.20 1.10
CA SER A 415 -1.47 -24.39 0.63
C SER A 415 -2.32 -24.08 -0.60
N GLU A 416 -2.38 -25.04 -1.53
CA GLU A 416 -3.26 -24.98 -2.70
C GLU A 416 -4.74 -24.85 -2.29
N GLU A 417 -5.12 -25.51 -1.21
CA GLU A 417 -6.48 -25.45 -0.64
C GLU A 417 -6.85 -24.03 -0.23
N CYS A 418 -5.92 -23.30 0.40
CA CYS A 418 -6.12 -21.92 0.81
C CYS A 418 -6.31 -20.98 -0.39
N VAL A 419 -5.36 -20.98 -1.33
CA VAL A 419 -5.42 -20.07 -2.50
C VAL A 419 -6.62 -20.38 -3.38
N THR A 420 -6.95 -21.66 -3.57
CA THR A 420 -8.12 -22.08 -4.36
C THR A 420 -9.41 -21.59 -3.70
N LYS A 421 -9.56 -21.78 -2.38
CA LYS A 421 -10.75 -21.33 -1.66
C LYS A 421 -10.89 -19.80 -1.67
N LEU A 422 -9.79 -19.08 -1.45
CA LEU A 422 -9.77 -17.63 -1.44
C LEU A 422 -10.10 -17.07 -2.83
N ASN A 423 -9.53 -17.63 -3.91
CA ASN A 423 -9.90 -17.30 -5.28
C ASN A 423 -11.39 -17.58 -5.57
N GLN A 424 -11.93 -18.72 -5.13
CA GLN A 424 -13.35 -19.05 -5.32
C GLN A 424 -14.30 -18.08 -4.59
N ILE A 425 -13.95 -17.69 -3.37
CA ILE A 425 -14.72 -16.68 -2.62
C ILE A 425 -14.66 -15.34 -3.34
N ALA A 426 -13.47 -14.92 -3.79
CA ALA A 426 -13.27 -13.65 -4.47
C ALA A 426 -13.93 -13.59 -5.85
N ASP A 427 -13.93 -14.70 -6.61
CA ASP A 427 -14.69 -14.86 -7.86
C ASP A 427 -16.20 -14.70 -7.58
N LYS A 428 -16.72 -15.37 -6.54
CA LYS A 428 -18.13 -15.25 -6.14
C LYS A 428 -18.52 -13.85 -5.66
N PHE A 429 -17.67 -13.18 -4.91
CA PHE A 429 -17.93 -11.82 -4.46
C PHE A 429 -17.86 -10.83 -5.62
N TRP A 430 -16.97 -11.03 -6.59
CA TRP A 430 -16.99 -10.27 -7.84
C TRP A 430 -18.31 -10.44 -8.58
N ASP A 431 -18.81 -11.67 -8.74
CA ASP A 431 -20.10 -11.92 -9.41
C ASP A 431 -21.26 -11.18 -8.72
N LEU A 432 -21.30 -11.21 -7.38
CA LEU A 432 -22.31 -10.49 -6.58
C LEU A 432 -22.14 -8.97 -6.68
N TYR A 433 -20.92 -8.48 -6.70
CA TYR A 433 -20.60 -7.06 -6.86
C TYR A 433 -21.01 -6.55 -8.25
N ALA A 434 -20.66 -7.29 -9.30
CA ALA A 434 -20.87 -6.93 -10.70
C ALA A 434 -22.31 -7.17 -11.20
N SER A 435 -23.09 -8.04 -10.55
CA SER A 435 -24.49 -8.32 -10.88
C SER A 435 -25.37 -7.07 -10.99
N GLU A 436 -26.31 -7.04 -11.93
CA GLU A 436 -27.34 -5.99 -12.01
C GLU A 436 -28.36 -6.09 -10.86
N ASN A 437 -28.59 -7.30 -10.35
CA ASN A 437 -29.53 -7.54 -9.26
C ASN A 437 -28.86 -7.43 -7.90
N LEU A 438 -29.53 -6.77 -6.95
CA LEU A 438 -29.13 -6.69 -5.55
C LEU A 438 -30.22 -7.27 -4.64
N GLU A 439 -29.95 -8.43 -4.05
CA GLU A 439 -30.87 -9.11 -3.11
C GLU A 439 -30.50 -8.88 -1.63
N ARG A 440 -29.21 -8.75 -1.35
CA ARG A 440 -28.63 -8.63 -0.01
C ARG A 440 -27.27 -7.95 -0.07
N ASP A 441 -26.77 -7.52 1.07
CA ASP A 441 -25.41 -6.99 1.22
C ASP A 441 -24.35 -7.99 0.71
N LEU A 442 -23.23 -7.43 0.27
CA LEU A 442 -22.05 -8.22 -0.06
C LEU A 442 -21.54 -8.95 1.21
N PRO A 443 -21.34 -10.29 1.19
CA PRO A 443 -20.97 -11.01 2.41
C PRO A 443 -19.56 -10.72 2.96
N GLY A 444 -18.70 -10.14 2.12
CA GLY A 444 -17.34 -9.71 2.43
C GLY A 444 -16.83 -8.84 1.29
N HIS A 445 -15.62 -8.32 1.41
CA HIS A 445 -15.11 -7.24 0.56
C HIS A 445 -14.13 -7.67 -0.52
N LEU A 446 -13.53 -8.86 -0.41
CA LEU A 446 -12.46 -9.31 -1.31
C LEU A 446 -13.03 -9.69 -2.67
N LEU A 447 -12.69 -8.91 -3.69
CA LEU A 447 -13.07 -9.14 -5.08
C LEU A 447 -11.85 -9.63 -5.84
N ARG A 448 -12.02 -10.60 -6.74
CA ARG A 448 -10.98 -10.87 -7.74
C ARG A 448 -10.74 -9.60 -8.55
N TYR A 449 -9.46 -9.25 -8.79
CA TYR A 449 -9.15 -8.15 -9.68
C TYR A 449 -9.67 -8.46 -11.09
N PRO A 450 -10.44 -7.57 -11.75
CA PRO A 450 -11.34 -7.95 -12.84
C PRO A 450 -10.65 -8.10 -14.20
N ILE A 451 -9.64 -8.97 -14.25
CA ILE A 451 -8.84 -9.30 -15.42
C ILE A 451 -8.84 -10.81 -15.69
N GLY A 452 -8.72 -11.15 -16.97
CA GLY A 452 -8.38 -12.48 -17.46
C GLY A 452 -6.87 -12.66 -17.56
N ILE A 453 -6.42 -13.91 -17.48
CA ILE A 453 -5.04 -14.30 -17.77
C ILE A 453 -5.14 -15.49 -18.72
N VAL A 454 -4.61 -15.34 -19.94
CA VAL A 454 -4.64 -16.40 -20.96
C VAL A 454 -3.44 -17.34 -20.85
N SER A 455 -3.41 -18.40 -21.65
CA SER A 455 -2.41 -19.48 -21.63
C SER A 455 -0.98 -19.04 -21.95
N GLU A 456 -0.77 -17.79 -22.37
CA GLU A 456 0.54 -17.22 -22.68
C GLU A 456 1.00 -16.24 -21.59
N GLY A 457 0.18 -16.00 -20.57
CA GLY A 457 0.42 -15.03 -19.50
C GLY A 457 -0.01 -13.59 -19.83
N ASP A 458 -0.60 -13.35 -21.01
CA ASP A 458 -1.17 -12.05 -21.37
C ASP A 458 -2.36 -11.69 -20.48
N VAL A 459 -2.43 -10.43 -20.06
CA VAL A 459 -3.54 -9.91 -19.25
C VAL A 459 -4.63 -9.38 -20.17
N THR A 460 -5.84 -9.91 -20.01
CA THR A 460 -6.99 -9.58 -20.86
C THR A 460 -8.16 -9.01 -20.06
N GLU A 461 -9.12 -8.43 -20.76
CA GLU A 461 -10.43 -8.10 -20.20
C GLU A 461 -11.18 -9.39 -19.83
N LEU A 462 -12.04 -9.33 -18.81
CA LEU A 462 -13.01 -10.40 -18.58
C LEU A 462 -14.13 -10.32 -19.64
N PRO A 463 -14.76 -11.44 -20.04
CA PRO A 463 -15.82 -11.42 -21.05
C PRO A 463 -16.95 -10.44 -20.69
N GLY A 464 -17.20 -9.46 -21.57
CA GLY A 464 -18.22 -8.43 -21.36
C GLY A 464 -17.85 -7.32 -20.37
N MET A 465 -16.59 -7.27 -19.91
CA MET A 465 -16.10 -6.33 -18.89
C MET A 465 -14.87 -5.59 -19.40
N GLU A 466 -15.09 -4.65 -20.33
CA GLU A 466 -14.07 -3.71 -20.81
C GLU A 466 -13.83 -2.57 -19.80
N PHE A 467 -14.90 -2.14 -19.13
CA PHE A 467 -14.90 -1.02 -18.20
C PHE A 467 -15.20 -1.47 -16.76
N PHE A 468 -14.75 -0.71 -15.76
CA PHE A 468 -15.19 -0.95 -14.39
C PHE A 468 -16.71 -0.75 -14.26
N PRO A 469 -17.39 -1.54 -13.41
CA PRO A 469 -18.82 -1.38 -13.18
C PRO A 469 -19.18 0.08 -12.87
N ASP A 470 -20.27 0.57 -13.47
CA ASP A 470 -20.79 1.93 -13.32
C ASP A 470 -19.95 3.06 -13.94
N THR A 471 -18.85 2.76 -14.65
CA THR A 471 -17.94 3.76 -15.25
C THR A 471 -17.83 3.62 -16.78
N LYS A 472 -17.02 4.48 -17.41
CA LYS A 472 -16.51 4.31 -18.79
C LYS A 472 -14.99 4.14 -18.81
N ALA A 473 -14.38 3.83 -17.67
CA ALA A 473 -12.96 3.71 -17.49
C ALA A 473 -12.49 2.28 -17.79
N ARG A 474 -11.53 2.13 -18.70
CA ARG A 474 -11.03 0.80 -19.07
C ARG A 474 -10.31 0.17 -17.88
N ILE A 475 -10.57 -1.10 -17.65
CA ILE A 475 -9.91 -1.88 -16.57
C ILE A 475 -8.41 -2.01 -16.85
N LEU A 476 -8.06 -2.24 -18.11
CA LEU A 476 -6.67 -2.44 -18.56
C LEU A 476 -5.85 -1.14 -18.66
N GLY A 477 -6.47 0.02 -18.43
CA GLY A 477 -5.83 1.31 -18.61
C GLY A 477 -5.56 1.67 -20.08
N VAL A 478 -4.93 2.83 -20.26
CA VAL A 478 -4.48 3.36 -21.55
C VAL A 478 -3.19 4.12 -21.34
N LYS A 479 -2.16 3.82 -22.14
CA LYS A 479 -0.92 4.60 -22.17
C LYS A 479 -1.24 6.07 -22.49
N SER A 480 -0.75 6.99 -21.66
CA SER A 480 -0.84 8.41 -21.98
C SER A 480 0.17 8.80 -23.07
N ASP A 481 -0.22 9.73 -23.94
CA ASP A 481 0.67 10.36 -24.93
C ASP A 481 1.20 11.73 -24.46
N TYR A 482 0.75 12.22 -23.31
CA TYR A 482 1.06 13.56 -22.80
C TYR A 482 1.58 13.58 -21.37
N LEU A 483 1.24 12.59 -20.54
CA LEU A 483 1.83 12.45 -19.21
C LEU A 483 3.16 11.70 -19.30
N PRO A 484 4.29 12.30 -18.93
CA PRO A 484 5.56 11.59 -18.90
C PRO A 484 5.54 10.49 -17.82
N PRO A 485 6.19 9.32 -18.07
CA PRO A 485 6.16 8.18 -17.15
C PRO A 485 6.60 8.53 -15.73
N ILE A 486 7.59 9.40 -15.54
CA ILE A 486 8.06 9.85 -14.21
C ILE A 486 6.96 10.42 -13.29
N LEU A 487 5.83 10.89 -13.85
CA LEU A 487 4.68 11.35 -13.04
C LEU A 487 3.74 10.21 -12.63
N THR A 488 3.68 9.16 -13.43
CA THR A 488 2.70 8.06 -13.32
C THR A 488 3.33 6.74 -12.92
N THR A 489 4.65 6.70 -12.71
CA THR A 489 5.44 5.52 -12.34
C THR A 489 5.95 5.55 -10.92
#